data_AF-A0A743Z791-F1
#
_entry.id   AF-A0A743Z791-F1
#
_cell.length_a   1.000
_cell.length_b   1.000
_cell.length_c   1.000
_cell.angle_alpha   90.00
_cell.angle_beta   90.00
_cell.angle_gamma   90.00
#
_symmetry.space_group_name_H-M   'P 1'
#
loop_
_entity.id
_entity.type
_entity.pdbx_description
1 polymer ?
#
loop_
_entity_poly.entity_id
_entity_poly.type
_entity_poly.pdbx_seq_one_letter_code
_entity_poly.pdbx_strand_id
1 'polypeptide(L)'
;MAGVRLQYEEFPVKKHKKGSSGQTAHADVYQMVTDRIIAALEQGTAPWRRPWRCVGTGDPGGLPSNALTGRCYSGVNVLLLWLAAEEGGYTSDRWLTYRQAQEAGGQVRKRESCSLAVIYKDWTKPAEDEHGNRLYDTDGRLLTETVPMLRQLHLFNVAQCDGLPEHMQPPQADDDTKRPVEDYAVLSPERLADVQRMLEATGVQTEARYQNLAYYRPATDTIVMPLTSQFDSEADYWSTLLHEMVHSTGHRNRLDREGITSSSRKRGDRVYAFEELIAETGSAYLCTQLGIYGEVQHESYIDSWLKVLRSDKKALFRACSKAREATEYLLAPLSIRSAA
;
A
#
# COMPACT_ATOMS: atom_id res chain seq x y z
N MET A 1 -28.47 50.17 41.09
CA MET A 1 -28.06 50.12 39.68
C MET A 1 -28.64 48.84 39.09
N ALA A 2 -29.94 48.77 38.76
CA ALA A 2 -30.51 49.13 37.45
C ALA A 2 -29.67 48.51 36.31
N GLY A 3 -30.09 47.39 35.71
CA GLY A 3 -30.89 47.36 34.46
C GLY A 3 -29.92 47.35 33.26
N VAL A 4 -29.93 46.39 32.32
CA VAL A 4 -30.99 46.18 31.33
C VAL A 4 -31.00 44.72 30.87
N ARG A 5 -32.19 44.13 30.89
CA ARG A 5 -32.55 42.82 30.37
C ARG A 5 -32.99 43.03 28.92
N LEU A 6 -32.20 42.60 27.94
CA LEU A 6 -32.67 42.50 26.56
C LEU A 6 -33.45 41.18 26.43
N GLN A 7 -34.76 41.33 26.26
CA GLN A 7 -35.70 40.27 25.95
C GLN A 7 -35.36 39.74 24.55
N TYR A 8 -35.05 38.45 24.43
CA TYR A 8 -35.20 37.76 23.16
C TYR A 8 -36.66 37.33 23.07
N GLU A 9 -37.41 38.00 22.20
CA GLU A 9 -38.73 37.57 21.77
C GLU A 9 -38.61 36.19 21.09
N GLU A 10 -39.40 35.24 21.56
CA GLU A 10 -39.57 33.93 20.93
C GLU A 10 -40.20 34.11 19.55
N PHE A 11 -39.40 34.05 18.49
CA PHE A 11 -39.92 33.90 17.14
C PHE A 11 -40.41 32.46 16.93
N PRO A 12 -41.62 32.23 16.39
CA PRO A 12 -42.14 30.89 16.20
C PRO A 12 -41.35 30.16 15.11
N VAL A 13 -40.46 29.25 15.53
CA VAL A 13 -39.74 28.33 14.65
C VAL A 13 -40.75 27.36 14.03
N LYS A 14 -41.06 27.56 12.75
CA LYS A 14 -41.84 26.59 11.95
C LYS A 14 -40.98 25.34 11.71
N LYS A 15 -41.13 24.34 12.60
CA LYS A 15 -40.58 22.99 12.41
C LYS A 15 -41.15 22.38 11.13
N HIS A 16 -40.34 22.33 10.07
CA HIS A 16 -40.65 21.50 8.92
C HIS A 16 -40.43 20.03 9.29
N LYS A 17 -41.51 19.25 9.26
CA LYS A 17 -41.46 17.78 9.31
C LYS A 17 -41.17 17.23 7.92
N LYS A 18 -40.38 16.15 7.91
CA LYS A 18 -40.14 15.11 6.88
C LYS A 18 -38.75 15.20 6.23
N GLY A 19 -38.07 14.09 5.98
CA GLY A 19 -38.51 12.69 6.05
C GLY A 19 -37.33 11.75 6.26
N SER A 20 -37.65 10.56 6.77
CA SER A 20 -36.76 9.41 6.80
C SER A 20 -36.34 9.08 5.36
N SER A 21 -35.21 9.61 4.91
CA SER A 21 -34.50 9.08 3.76
C SER A 21 -33.91 7.74 4.21
N GLY A 22 -34.43 6.65 3.64
CA GLY A 22 -33.73 5.36 3.70
C GLY A 22 -32.37 5.54 3.05
N GLN A 23 -31.33 5.76 3.86
CA GLN A 23 -29.95 5.64 3.42
C GLN A 23 -29.76 4.17 3.04
N THR A 24 -29.72 3.88 1.76
CA THR A 24 -29.05 2.69 1.25
C THR A 24 -27.66 2.69 1.87
N ALA A 25 -27.40 1.73 2.77
CA ALA A 25 -26.12 1.62 3.45
C ALA A 25 -25.01 1.53 2.39
N HIS A 26 -24.31 2.64 2.18
CA HIS A 26 -23.22 2.70 1.23
C HIS A 26 -22.18 1.68 1.72
N ALA A 27 -21.89 0.66 0.91
CA ALA A 27 -21.00 -0.43 1.31
C ALA A 27 -19.68 0.17 1.83
N ASP A 28 -19.29 -0.23 3.04
CA ASP A 28 -18.10 0.27 3.69
C ASP A 28 -16.85 -0.28 2.98
N VAL A 29 -16.30 0.52 2.08
CA VAL A 29 -15.15 0.13 1.24
C VAL A 29 -13.93 -0.21 2.10
N TYR A 30 -13.75 0.45 3.24
CA TYR A 30 -12.64 0.14 4.15
C TYR A 30 -12.79 -1.26 4.73
N GLN A 31 -13.99 -1.59 5.19
CA GLN A 31 -14.27 -2.91 5.76
C GLN A 31 -14.13 -4.00 4.70
N MET A 32 -14.72 -3.81 3.52
CA MET A 32 -14.64 -4.75 2.40
C MET A 32 -13.19 -5.10 2.01
N VAL A 33 -12.33 -4.09 1.89
CA VAL A 33 -10.91 -4.29 1.54
C VAL A 33 -10.17 -4.98 2.68
N THR A 34 -10.43 -4.59 3.93
CA THR A 34 -9.77 -5.20 5.10
C THR A 34 -10.18 -6.66 5.28
N ASP A 35 -11.46 -6.98 5.13
CA ASP A 35 -11.98 -8.34 5.23
C ASP A 35 -11.37 -9.25 4.16
N ARG A 36 -11.19 -8.74 2.94
CA ARG A 36 -10.53 -9.47 1.86
C ARG A 36 -9.09 -9.84 2.21
N ILE A 37 -8.33 -8.90 2.78
CA ILE A 37 -6.94 -9.15 3.21
C ILE A 37 -6.90 -10.12 4.41
N ILE A 38 -7.81 -9.97 5.37
CA ILE A 38 -7.95 -10.92 6.49
C ILE A 38 -8.22 -12.33 5.97
N ALA A 39 -9.16 -12.48 5.03
CA ALA A 39 -9.51 -13.79 4.46
C ALA A 39 -8.31 -14.44 3.74
N ALA A 40 -7.54 -13.66 2.98
CA ALA A 40 -6.33 -14.16 2.32
C ALA A 40 -5.30 -14.64 3.36
N LEU A 41 -5.07 -13.88 4.42
CA LEU A 41 -4.16 -14.23 5.51
C LEU A 41 -4.59 -15.49 6.26
N GLU A 42 -5.89 -15.65 6.54
CA GLU A 42 -6.44 -16.84 7.18
C GLU A 42 -6.32 -18.10 6.32
N GLN A 43 -6.27 -17.94 4.99
CA GLN A 43 -6.02 -19.03 4.04
C GLN A 43 -4.53 -19.32 3.83
N GLY A 44 -3.64 -18.64 4.57
CA GLY A 44 -2.19 -18.78 4.44
C GLY A 44 -1.59 -18.07 3.22
N THR A 45 -2.39 -17.25 2.52
CA THR A 45 -1.92 -16.44 1.39
C THR A 45 -1.54 -15.06 1.88
N ALA A 46 -0.24 -14.80 2.03
CA ALA A 46 0.27 -13.48 2.39
C ALA A 46 0.14 -12.51 1.21
N PRO A 47 -0.70 -11.45 1.26
CA PRO A 47 -0.97 -10.59 0.10
C PRO A 47 0.22 -9.72 -0.35
N TRP A 48 1.23 -9.59 0.49
CA TRP A 48 2.51 -8.92 0.17
C TRP A 48 3.52 -9.88 -0.48
N ARG A 49 3.26 -11.19 -0.50
CA ARG A 49 4.03 -12.11 -1.35
C ARG A 49 3.53 -11.92 -2.77
N ARG A 50 4.35 -11.26 -3.60
CA ARG A 50 4.08 -11.14 -5.02
C ARG A 50 4.01 -12.55 -5.63
N PRO A 51 3.00 -12.87 -6.45
CA PRO A 51 3.02 -14.11 -7.21
C PRO A 51 4.13 -13.99 -8.25
N TRP A 52 5.26 -14.63 -8.00
CA TRP A 52 6.48 -14.47 -8.78
C TRP A 52 6.30 -14.99 -10.20
N ARG A 53 5.86 -14.10 -11.11
CA ARG A 53 5.60 -14.42 -12.51
C ARG A 53 6.54 -13.63 -13.42
N CYS A 54 6.96 -14.30 -14.49
CA CYS A 54 8.05 -13.89 -15.38
C CYS A 54 7.90 -12.44 -15.84
N VAL A 55 8.87 -11.60 -15.50
CA VAL A 55 9.04 -10.27 -16.09
C VAL A 55 9.96 -10.46 -17.30
N GLY A 56 9.43 -10.18 -18.50
CA GLY A 56 10.27 -10.05 -19.69
C GLY A 56 11.32 -8.95 -19.46
N THR A 57 12.52 -9.16 -19.98
CA THR A 57 13.62 -8.19 -19.91
C THR A 57 13.18 -6.85 -20.52
N GLY A 58 12.89 -5.84 -19.69
CA GLY A 58 12.59 -4.48 -20.15
C GLY A 58 11.49 -3.72 -19.41
N ASP A 59 10.70 -4.35 -18.54
CA ASP A 59 9.64 -3.64 -17.79
C ASP A 59 10.19 -3.04 -16.47
N PRO A 60 10.20 -1.71 -16.30
CA PRO A 60 10.78 -1.09 -15.12
C PRO A 60 9.80 -1.20 -13.94
N GLY A 61 10.02 -2.22 -13.10
CA GLY A 61 9.45 -2.34 -11.76
C GLY A 61 8.18 -3.20 -11.73
N GLY A 62 8.26 -4.37 -11.11
CA GLY A 62 7.17 -5.36 -11.02
C GLY A 62 5.96 -4.95 -10.16
N LEU A 63 5.77 -3.64 -9.92
CA LEU A 63 4.58 -3.15 -9.25
C LEU A 63 3.39 -3.16 -10.23
N PRO A 64 2.17 -3.44 -9.75
CA PRO A 64 0.99 -3.32 -10.58
C PRO A 64 0.91 -1.93 -11.19
N SER A 65 0.67 -1.85 -12.50
CA SER A 65 0.64 -0.58 -13.23
C SER A 65 -0.57 -0.48 -14.15
N ASN A 66 -0.97 0.76 -14.43
CA ASN A 66 -2.01 1.01 -15.39
C ASN A 66 -1.45 0.80 -16.81
N ALA A 67 -2.01 -0.14 -17.57
CA ALA A 67 -1.42 -0.54 -18.85
C ALA A 67 -1.39 0.57 -19.90
N LEU A 68 -2.34 1.51 -19.83
CA LEU A 68 -2.47 2.62 -20.76
C LEU A 68 -1.51 3.78 -20.43
N THR A 69 -1.39 4.13 -19.15
CA THR A 69 -0.63 5.31 -18.72
C THR A 69 0.78 4.99 -18.22
N GLY A 70 1.09 3.71 -17.96
CA GLY A 70 2.34 3.26 -17.35
C GLY A 70 2.49 3.63 -15.87
N ARG A 71 1.51 4.33 -15.26
CA ARG A 71 1.58 4.73 -13.86
C ARG A 71 1.43 3.52 -12.95
N CYS A 72 2.37 3.34 -12.03
CA CYS A 72 2.28 2.34 -10.99
C CYS A 72 1.14 2.65 -10.02
N TYR A 73 0.40 1.64 -9.62
CA TYR A 73 -0.51 1.72 -8.49
C TYR A 73 0.29 1.79 -7.19
N SER A 74 -0.31 2.39 -6.15
CA SER A 74 0.35 2.63 -4.87
C SER A 74 -0.57 2.30 -3.69
N GLY A 75 0.04 2.20 -2.50
CA GLY A 75 -0.67 1.90 -1.26
C GLY A 75 -1.38 0.55 -1.34
N VAL A 76 -2.59 0.48 -0.79
CA VAL A 76 -3.35 -0.79 -0.67
C VAL A 76 -3.66 -1.44 -2.03
N ASN A 77 -3.66 -0.67 -3.12
CA ASN A 77 -3.91 -1.21 -4.45
C ASN A 77 -2.84 -2.19 -4.91
N VAL A 78 -1.59 -2.05 -4.43
CA VAL A 78 -0.53 -3.00 -4.79
C VAL A 78 -0.89 -4.40 -4.27
N LEU A 79 -1.26 -4.50 -2.98
CA LEU A 79 -1.66 -5.75 -2.35
C LEU A 79 -2.93 -6.34 -2.99
N LEU A 80 -3.93 -5.50 -3.25
CA LEU A 80 -5.18 -5.94 -3.88
C LEU A 80 -4.95 -6.52 -5.28
N LEU A 81 -4.07 -5.90 -6.07
CA LEU A 81 -3.81 -6.33 -7.43
C LEU A 81 -2.88 -7.53 -7.50
N TRP A 82 -1.90 -7.67 -6.60
CA TRP A 82 -1.14 -8.92 -6.49
C TRP A 82 -2.01 -10.10 -6.07
N LEU A 83 -2.88 -9.90 -5.07
CA LEU A 83 -3.83 -10.93 -4.66
C LEU A 83 -4.76 -11.33 -5.82
N ALA A 84 -5.28 -10.34 -6.56
CA ALA A 84 -6.11 -10.60 -7.73
C ALA A 84 -5.36 -11.28 -8.89
N ALA A 85 -4.07 -10.95 -9.10
CA ALA A 85 -3.22 -11.62 -10.07
C ALA A 85 -3.02 -13.09 -9.72
N GLU A 86 -2.80 -13.39 -8.44
CA GLU A 86 -2.62 -14.75 -7.97
C GLU A 86 -3.92 -15.57 -8.11
N GLU A 87 -5.04 -15.04 -7.61
CA GLU A 87 -6.36 -15.69 -7.73
C GLU A 87 -6.77 -15.94 -9.19
N GLY A 88 -6.46 -14.99 -10.07
CA GLY A 88 -6.77 -15.07 -11.50
C GLY A 88 -5.74 -15.83 -12.34
N GLY A 89 -4.59 -16.22 -11.75
CA GLY A 89 -3.48 -16.84 -12.47
C GLY A 89 -2.84 -15.94 -13.54
N TYR A 90 -2.94 -14.62 -13.40
CA TYR A 90 -2.45 -13.66 -14.40
C TYR A 90 -0.94 -13.50 -14.34
N THR A 91 -0.27 -13.54 -15.50
CA THR A 91 1.18 -13.36 -15.61
C THR A 91 1.61 -11.90 -15.76
N SER A 92 0.67 -11.01 -16.08
CA SER A 92 0.93 -9.57 -16.21
C SER A 92 0.51 -8.82 -14.95
N ASP A 93 1.31 -7.84 -14.54
CA ASP A 93 0.96 -6.86 -13.51
C ASP A 93 0.30 -5.60 -14.11
N ARG A 94 -0.21 -5.67 -15.35
CA ARG A 94 -0.81 -4.53 -16.05
C ARG A 94 -2.33 -4.58 -16.02
N TRP A 95 -2.92 -3.46 -15.61
CA TRP A 95 -4.36 -3.35 -15.33
C TRP A 95 -5.00 -2.17 -16.04
N LEU A 96 -6.28 -2.32 -16.40
CA LEU A 96 -7.07 -1.33 -17.11
C LEU A 96 -8.49 -1.26 -16.54
N THR A 97 -9.11 -0.09 -16.56
CA THR A 97 -10.57 -0.03 -16.45
C THR A 97 -11.21 -0.54 -17.75
N TYR A 98 -12.47 -0.98 -17.69
CA TYR A 98 -13.21 -1.39 -18.89
C TYR A 98 -13.18 -0.32 -19.99
N ARG A 99 -13.34 0.96 -19.62
CA ARG A 99 -13.29 2.09 -20.57
C ARG A 99 -11.90 2.27 -21.20
N GLN A 100 -10.84 2.12 -20.41
CA GLN A 100 -9.47 2.22 -20.93
C GLN A 100 -9.13 1.06 -21.87
N ALA A 101 -9.64 -0.15 -21.61
CA ALA A 101 -9.50 -1.27 -22.54
C ALA A 101 -10.14 -0.93 -23.90
N GLN A 102 -11.36 -0.37 -23.89
CA GLN A 102 -12.04 0.08 -25.12
C GLN A 102 -11.32 1.23 -25.83
N GLU A 103 -10.81 2.21 -25.08
CA GLU A 103 -10.03 3.32 -25.62
C GLU A 103 -8.74 2.84 -26.30
N ALA A 104 -8.11 1.80 -25.75
CA ALA A 104 -6.94 1.15 -26.34
C ALA A 104 -7.29 0.25 -27.55
N GLY A 105 -8.56 0.14 -27.95
CA GLY A 105 -9.00 -0.72 -29.05
C GLY A 105 -9.25 -2.18 -28.67
N GLY A 106 -9.11 -2.52 -27.38
CA GLY A 106 -9.38 -3.85 -26.86
C GLY A 106 -10.79 -4.01 -26.29
N GLN A 107 -11.14 -5.25 -25.98
CA GLN A 107 -12.43 -5.62 -25.41
C GLN A 107 -12.23 -6.65 -24.30
N VAL A 108 -12.75 -6.36 -23.10
CA VAL A 108 -12.80 -7.35 -22.02
C VAL A 108 -13.67 -8.53 -22.47
N ARG A 109 -13.16 -9.76 -22.31
CA ARG A 109 -13.89 -10.97 -22.70
C ARG A 109 -15.20 -11.11 -21.93
N LYS A 110 -16.18 -11.76 -22.57
CA LYS A 110 -17.49 -12.02 -21.93
C LYS A 110 -17.29 -12.91 -20.70
N ARG A 111 -17.97 -12.57 -19.61
CA ARG A 111 -17.96 -13.28 -18.32
C ARG A 111 -16.68 -13.15 -17.49
N GLU A 112 -15.72 -12.33 -17.91
CA GLU A 112 -14.58 -11.96 -17.07
C GLU A 112 -15.05 -11.13 -15.87
N SER A 113 -14.49 -11.42 -14.70
CA SER A 113 -14.79 -10.69 -13.46
C SER A 113 -13.75 -9.59 -13.23
N CYS A 114 -14.21 -8.42 -12.79
CA CYS A 114 -13.31 -7.33 -12.44
C CYS A 114 -12.64 -7.57 -11.08
N SER A 115 -11.42 -7.05 -10.95
CA SER A 115 -10.69 -6.96 -9.70
C SER A 115 -10.95 -5.62 -9.00
N LEU A 116 -11.00 -5.64 -7.67
CA LEU A 116 -11.24 -4.45 -6.86
C LEU A 116 -9.94 -3.69 -6.62
N ALA A 117 -9.94 -2.41 -6.96
CA ALA A 117 -9.01 -1.40 -6.50
C ALA A 117 -9.79 -0.25 -5.85
N VAL A 118 -9.09 0.70 -5.25
CA VAL A 118 -9.68 1.86 -4.59
C VAL A 118 -9.00 3.16 -4.97
N ILE A 119 -9.74 4.25 -4.94
CA ILE A 119 -9.23 5.59 -5.21
C ILE A 119 -9.88 6.60 -4.25
N TYR A 120 -9.09 7.53 -3.74
CA TYR A 120 -9.62 8.70 -3.04
C TYR A 120 -10.07 9.73 -4.06
N LYS A 121 -11.33 10.15 -3.97
CA LYS A 121 -11.87 11.27 -4.74
C LYS A 121 -12.46 12.30 -3.81
N ASP A 122 -12.11 13.54 -4.04
CA ASP A 122 -12.70 14.67 -3.34
C ASP A 122 -14.20 14.71 -3.58
N TRP A 123 -14.95 14.84 -2.49
CA TRP A 123 -16.38 15.00 -2.50
C TRP A 123 -16.74 16.28 -1.74
N THR A 124 -17.31 17.22 -2.48
CA THR A 124 -17.81 18.48 -1.91
C THR A 124 -19.20 18.23 -1.33
N LYS A 125 -19.36 18.54 -0.05
CA LYS A 125 -20.62 18.47 0.68
C LYS A 125 -20.91 19.80 1.40
N PRO A 126 -22.16 20.06 1.82
CA PRO A 126 -22.45 21.17 2.71
C PRO A 126 -21.61 21.11 4.00
N ALA A 127 -21.06 22.24 4.42
CA ALA A 127 -20.38 22.36 5.70
C ALA A 127 -21.42 22.36 6.83
N GLU A 128 -21.13 21.62 7.89
CA GLU A 128 -22.03 21.44 9.05
C GLU A 128 -21.27 21.74 10.35
N ASP A 129 -21.95 22.28 11.36
CA ASP A 129 -21.40 22.48 12.70
C ASP A 129 -21.35 21.16 13.51
N GLU A 130 -20.83 21.21 14.74
CA GLU A 130 -20.76 20.04 15.65
C GLU A 130 -22.14 19.42 15.97
N HIS A 131 -23.23 20.14 15.70
CA HIS A 131 -24.62 19.71 15.92
C HIS A 131 -25.32 19.30 14.61
N GLY A 132 -24.61 19.28 13.48
CA GLY A 132 -25.15 18.91 12.17
C GLY A 132 -25.95 20.01 11.47
N ASN A 133 -25.86 21.26 11.92
CA ASN A 133 -26.51 22.38 11.26
C ASN A 133 -25.66 22.90 10.11
N ARG A 134 -26.29 23.13 8.96
CA ARG A 134 -25.65 23.70 7.78
C ARG A 134 -25.11 25.10 8.06
N LEU A 135 -23.87 25.33 7.69
CA LEU A 135 -23.20 26.62 7.80
C LEU A 135 -23.44 27.48 6.55
N TYR A 136 -23.64 28.77 6.74
CA TYR A 136 -23.85 29.75 5.68
C TYR A 136 -22.86 30.91 5.84
N ASP A 137 -22.46 31.54 4.74
CA ASP A 137 -21.64 32.75 4.76
C ASP A 137 -22.46 34.00 5.13
N THR A 138 -21.79 35.15 5.22
CA THR A 138 -22.41 36.45 5.56
C THR A 138 -23.47 36.90 4.55
N ASP A 139 -23.47 36.34 3.34
CA ASP A 139 -24.41 36.64 2.26
C ASP A 139 -25.55 35.59 2.18
N GLY A 140 -25.61 34.64 3.12
CA GLY A 140 -26.61 33.59 3.19
C GLY A 140 -26.39 32.43 2.21
N ARG A 141 -25.20 32.28 1.62
CA ARG A 141 -24.86 31.15 0.76
C ARG A 141 -24.34 29.99 1.59
N LEU A 142 -24.73 28.78 1.20
CA LEU A 142 -24.33 27.55 1.89
C LEU A 142 -22.81 27.36 1.77
N LEU A 143 -22.12 27.27 2.91
CA LEU A 143 -20.71 26.89 2.93
C LEU A 143 -20.58 25.43 2.53
N THR A 144 -19.52 25.13 1.81
CA THR A 144 -19.20 23.76 1.39
C THR A 144 -17.84 23.37 1.94
N GLU A 145 -17.71 22.11 2.30
CA GLU A 145 -16.44 21.50 2.65
C GLU A 145 -16.14 20.36 1.68
N THR A 146 -14.86 20.18 1.37
CA THR A 146 -14.39 19.08 0.53
C THR A 146 -13.80 18.01 1.43
N VAL A 147 -14.35 16.81 1.36
CA VAL A 147 -13.85 15.65 2.10
C VAL A 147 -13.37 14.56 1.14
N PRO A 148 -12.22 13.93 1.39
CA PRO A 148 -11.75 12.82 0.56
C PRO A 148 -12.61 11.59 0.81
N MET A 149 -13.22 11.05 -0.24
CA MET A 149 -14.07 9.86 -0.18
C MET A 149 -13.39 8.70 -0.90
N LEU A 150 -13.29 7.55 -0.22
CA LEU A 150 -12.81 6.32 -0.81
C LEU A 150 -13.88 5.75 -1.76
N ARG A 151 -13.51 5.50 -3.01
CA ARG A 151 -14.36 4.89 -4.02
C ARG A 151 -13.75 3.61 -4.55
N GLN A 152 -14.60 2.65 -4.89
CA GLN A 152 -14.21 1.44 -5.60
C GLN A 152 -13.84 1.78 -7.04
N LEU A 153 -12.80 1.11 -7.53
CA LEU A 153 -12.34 1.14 -8.90
C LEU A 153 -12.30 -0.31 -9.40
N HIS A 154 -12.98 -0.59 -10.50
CA HIS A 154 -13.01 -1.93 -11.09
C HIS A 154 -12.00 -2.00 -12.22
N LEU A 155 -11.01 -2.89 -12.06
CA LEU A 155 -9.93 -3.11 -12.99
C LEU A 155 -9.99 -4.51 -13.59
N PHE A 156 -9.46 -4.63 -14.79
CA PHE A 156 -9.27 -5.87 -15.52
C PHE A 156 -7.79 -6.00 -15.85
N ASN A 157 -7.24 -7.19 -15.70
CA ASN A 157 -5.90 -7.48 -16.15
C ASN A 157 -5.85 -7.43 -17.68
N VAL A 158 -4.72 -7.04 -18.26
CA VAL A 158 -4.55 -7.10 -19.74
C VAL A 158 -4.78 -8.50 -20.29
N ALA A 159 -4.51 -9.54 -19.52
CA ALA A 159 -4.77 -10.92 -19.89
C ALA A 159 -6.27 -11.23 -20.09
N GLN A 160 -7.18 -10.42 -19.52
CA GLN A 160 -8.64 -10.56 -19.64
C GLN A 160 -9.23 -9.86 -20.88
N CYS A 161 -8.39 -9.16 -21.64
CA CYS A 161 -8.82 -8.35 -22.77
C CYS A 161 -8.31 -8.94 -24.09
N ASP A 162 -9.17 -8.94 -25.11
CA ASP A 162 -8.80 -9.28 -26.49
C ASP A 162 -8.57 -7.99 -27.30
N GLY A 163 -7.72 -8.04 -28.33
CA GLY A 163 -7.52 -6.92 -29.27
C GLY A 163 -6.72 -5.73 -28.72
N LEU A 164 -6.08 -5.86 -27.54
CA LEU A 164 -5.17 -4.83 -27.04
C LEU A 164 -3.91 -4.72 -27.93
N PRO A 165 -3.29 -3.53 -28.04
CA PRO A 165 -2.02 -3.34 -28.74
C PRO A 165 -0.92 -4.23 -28.18
N GLU A 166 -0.02 -4.71 -29.03
CA GLU A 166 1.06 -5.65 -28.67
C GLU A 166 1.92 -5.16 -27.48
N HIS A 167 2.25 -3.86 -27.45
CA HIS A 167 3.01 -3.25 -26.35
C HIS A 167 2.28 -3.22 -25.00
N MET A 168 0.97 -3.53 -24.95
CA MET A 168 0.17 -3.66 -23.73
C MET A 168 -0.12 -5.11 -23.37
N GLN A 169 0.07 -6.03 -24.30
CA GLN A 169 -0.11 -7.45 -24.05
C GLN A 169 1.01 -7.96 -23.13
N PRO A 170 0.76 -8.98 -22.30
CA PRO A 170 1.86 -9.67 -21.63
C PRO A 170 2.85 -10.14 -22.70
N PRO A 171 4.16 -10.13 -22.41
CA PRO A 171 5.13 -10.83 -23.24
C PRO A 171 4.59 -12.25 -23.49
N GLN A 172 4.53 -12.67 -24.76
CA GLN A 172 4.18 -14.05 -25.05
C GLN A 172 5.22 -14.92 -24.34
N ALA A 173 4.75 -15.86 -23.51
CA ALA A 173 5.62 -16.85 -22.93
C ALA A 173 6.10 -17.74 -24.08
N ASP A 174 7.25 -17.42 -24.67
CA ASP A 174 7.97 -18.41 -25.45
C ASP A 174 8.30 -19.54 -24.47
N ASP A 175 7.78 -20.75 -24.74
CA ASP A 175 8.01 -21.97 -23.95
C ASP A 175 9.53 -22.28 -23.84
N ASP A 176 10.33 -21.74 -24.76
CA ASP A 176 11.80 -21.80 -24.82
C ASP A 176 12.51 -20.72 -23.99
N THR A 177 11.78 -19.78 -23.37
CA THR A 177 12.29 -18.77 -22.43
C THR A 177 11.89 -19.07 -20.99
N LYS A 178 11.75 -20.37 -20.63
CA LYS A 178 12.07 -20.74 -19.25
C LYS A 178 13.49 -20.25 -19.01
N ARG A 179 13.62 -19.14 -18.27
CA ARG A 179 14.90 -18.78 -17.66
C ARG A 179 15.45 -20.08 -17.09
N PRO A 180 16.72 -20.42 -17.37
CA PRO A 180 17.37 -21.53 -16.67
C PRO A 180 17.05 -21.39 -15.18
N VAL A 181 16.78 -22.50 -14.51
CA VAL A 181 16.44 -22.58 -13.08
C VAL A 181 17.64 -22.17 -12.19
N GLU A 182 18.56 -21.38 -12.74
CA GLU A 182 19.85 -21.02 -12.17
C GLU A 182 19.83 -19.53 -11.81
N ASP A 183 20.14 -19.25 -10.54
CA ASP A 183 20.33 -17.94 -9.90
C ASP A 183 19.10 -17.06 -9.65
N TYR A 184 18.26 -17.48 -8.69
CA TYR A 184 17.33 -16.57 -7.98
C TYR A 184 18.02 -15.69 -6.91
N ALA A 185 19.36 -15.66 -6.82
CA ALA A 185 20.04 -15.05 -5.67
C ALA A 185 21.40 -14.43 -6.00
N VAL A 186 21.48 -13.55 -7.00
CA VAL A 186 22.57 -12.56 -7.10
C VAL A 186 21.97 -11.21 -7.47
N LEU A 187 22.08 -10.21 -6.58
CA LEU A 187 21.76 -8.84 -6.99
C LEU A 187 22.68 -8.45 -8.14
N SER A 188 22.13 -7.91 -9.22
CA SER A 188 22.98 -7.36 -10.28
C SER A 188 23.87 -6.25 -9.69
N PRO A 189 25.10 -6.05 -10.20
CA PRO A 189 25.99 -4.98 -9.70
C PRO A 189 25.31 -3.61 -9.65
N GLU A 190 24.42 -3.32 -10.60
CA GLU A 190 23.63 -2.08 -10.64
C GLU A 190 22.66 -1.98 -9.46
N ARG A 191 21.95 -3.08 -9.12
CA ARG A 191 21.03 -3.13 -7.99
C ARG A 191 21.77 -3.08 -6.66
N LEU A 192 22.94 -3.70 -6.57
CA LEU A 192 23.77 -3.61 -5.37
C LEU A 192 24.19 -2.15 -5.12
N ALA A 193 24.62 -1.46 -6.18
CA ALA A 193 24.94 -0.04 -6.11
C ALA A 193 23.71 0.82 -5.76
N ASP A 194 22.50 0.45 -6.18
CA ASP A 194 21.27 1.11 -5.77
C ASP A 194 21.07 0.97 -4.24
N VAL A 195 21.13 -0.25 -3.68
CA VAL A 195 20.98 -0.49 -2.23
C VAL A 195 22.02 0.26 -1.42
N GLN A 196 23.28 0.30 -1.89
CA GLN A 196 24.36 1.07 -1.25
C GLN A 196 24.04 2.57 -1.22
N ARG A 197 23.60 3.14 -2.35
CA ARG A 197 23.18 4.55 -2.42
C ARG A 197 22.02 4.86 -1.48
N MET A 198 21.07 3.94 -1.32
CA MET A 198 19.96 4.09 -0.37
C MET A 198 20.50 4.16 1.07
N LEU A 199 21.37 3.23 1.47
CA LEU A 199 21.97 3.21 2.81
C LEU A 199 22.76 4.48 3.11
N GLU A 200 23.65 4.89 2.20
CA GLU A 200 24.45 6.10 2.33
C GLU A 200 23.59 7.35 2.53
N ALA A 201 22.51 7.48 1.76
CA ALA A 201 21.60 8.62 1.85
C ALA A 201 20.81 8.66 3.17
N THR A 202 20.49 7.50 3.76
CA THR A 202 19.79 7.44 5.05
C THR A 202 20.68 7.80 6.24
N GLY A 203 22.01 7.63 6.09
CA GLY A 203 22.99 7.75 7.17
C GLY A 203 22.93 6.65 8.24
N VAL A 204 22.05 5.64 8.09
CA VAL A 204 21.94 4.53 9.04
C VAL A 204 23.22 3.70 9.04
N GLN A 205 23.70 3.34 10.22
CA GLN A 205 24.87 2.46 10.33
C GLN A 205 24.44 1.01 10.10
N THR A 206 25.31 0.21 9.48
CA THR A 206 25.07 -1.23 9.34
C THR A 206 26.16 -2.01 10.05
N GLU A 207 25.77 -3.11 10.69
CA GLU A 207 26.69 -3.97 11.42
C GLU A 207 26.33 -5.45 11.20
N ALA A 208 27.30 -6.25 10.78
CA ALA A 208 27.15 -7.69 10.66
C ALA A 208 27.80 -8.40 11.87
N ARG A 209 27.07 -9.29 12.52
CA ARG A 209 27.57 -10.11 13.64
C ARG A 209 27.05 -11.53 13.54
N TYR A 210 27.78 -12.48 14.12
CA TYR A 210 27.27 -13.84 14.27
C TYR A 210 26.13 -13.86 15.31
N GLN A 211 24.88 -13.99 14.86
CA GLN A 211 23.67 -13.98 15.69
C GLN A 211 22.46 -14.54 14.92
N ASN A 212 21.34 -14.79 15.61
CA ASN A 212 20.13 -15.37 15.00
C ASN A 212 18.99 -14.37 14.78
N LEU A 213 19.27 -13.06 14.86
CA LEU A 213 18.26 -12.01 14.74
C LEU A 213 18.80 -10.85 13.89
N ALA A 214 18.02 -10.43 12.90
CA ALA A 214 18.15 -9.11 12.28
C ALA A 214 17.25 -8.12 13.03
N TYR A 215 17.69 -6.88 13.18
CA TYR A 215 16.88 -5.80 13.75
C TYR A 215 17.50 -4.41 13.51
N TYR A 216 16.63 -3.42 13.38
CA TYR A 216 16.96 -2.01 13.52
C TYR A 216 16.96 -1.61 15.00
N ARG A 217 18.02 -0.93 15.45
CA ARG A 217 18.20 -0.38 16.79
C ARG A 217 18.07 1.16 16.77
N PRO A 218 16.92 1.72 17.17
CA PRO A 218 16.70 3.17 17.09
C PRO A 218 17.55 4.01 18.04
N ALA A 219 18.04 3.44 19.15
CA ALA A 219 18.85 4.17 20.12
C ALA A 219 20.23 4.58 19.57
N THR A 220 20.78 3.80 18.64
CA THR A 220 22.10 4.04 18.04
C THR A 220 22.02 4.27 16.54
N ASP A 221 20.81 4.33 15.98
CA ASP A 221 20.55 4.43 14.54
C ASP A 221 21.36 3.38 13.73
N THR A 222 21.22 2.11 14.11
CA THR A 222 22.02 0.99 13.56
C THR A 222 21.14 -0.16 13.14
N ILE A 223 21.32 -0.67 11.92
CA ILE A 223 20.80 -1.96 11.48
C ILE A 223 21.82 -3.03 11.82
N VAL A 224 21.40 -4.06 12.55
CA VAL A 224 22.25 -5.20 12.89
C VAL A 224 21.74 -6.43 12.13
N MET A 225 22.62 -7.04 11.34
CA MET A 225 22.34 -8.23 10.53
C MET A 225 23.13 -9.44 11.05
N PRO A 226 22.61 -10.67 10.90
CA PRO A 226 23.43 -11.89 10.92
C PRO A 226 24.52 -11.82 9.84
N LEU A 227 25.54 -12.69 9.95
CA LEU A 227 26.53 -12.81 8.87
C LEU A 227 25.85 -13.31 7.59
N THR A 228 26.30 -12.85 6.43
CA THR A 228 25.77 -13.31 5.12
C THR A 228 25.84 -14.84 4.99
N SER A 229 26.87 -15.48 5.57
CA SER A 229 27.03 -16.95 5.60
C SER A 229 26.00 -17.69 6.46
N GLN A 230 25.14 -16.98 7.20
CA GLN A 230 24.06 -17.58 8.01
C GLN A 230 22.72 -17.62 7.26
N PHE A 231 22.64 -17.01 6.07
CA PHE A 231 21.43 -17.02 5.25
C PHE A 231 21.50 -18.17 4.23
N ASP A 232 20.36 -18.80 3.97
CA ASP A 232 20.25 -19.88 2.98
C ASP A 232 20.37 -19.36 1.55
N SER A 233 19.98 -18.10 1.30
CA SER A 233 20.13 -17.44 0.01
C SER A 233 20.53 -15.96 0.15
N GLU A 234 21.15 -15.42 -0.91
CA GLU A 234 21.45 -13.98 -1.01
C GLU A 234 20.15 -13.16 -0.98
N ALA A 235 19.09 -13.66 -1.62
CA ALA A 235 17.81 -12.99 -1.67
C ALA A 235 17.17 -12.81 -0.28
N ASP A 236 17.31 -13.80 0.61
CA ASP A 236 16.83 -13.71 2.00
C ASP A 236 17.64 -12.71 2.83
N TYR A 237 18.95 -12.61 2.58
CA TYR A 237 19.78 -11.57 3.20
C TYR A 237 19.30 -10.18 2.80
N TRP A 238 19.09 -9.94 1.50
CA TRP A 238 18.70 -8.63 1.01
C TRP A 238 17.27 -8.25 1.35
N SER A 239 16.33 -9.20 1.31
CA SER A 239 14.94 -8.95 1.73
C SER A 239 14.88 -8.58 3.22
N THR A 240 15.67 -9.27 4.06
CA THR A 240 15.80 -8.97 5.49
C THR A 240 16.45 -7.60 5.71
N LEU A 241 17.51 -7.26 4.98
CA LEU A 241 18.12 -5.94 5.07
C LEU A 241 17.13 -4.82 4.70
N LEU A 242 16.37 -5.00 3.61
CA LEU A 242 15.37 -4.02 3.17
C LEU A 242 14.25 -3.84 4.20
N HIS A 243 13.82 -4.92 4.87
CA HIS A 243 12.91 -4.85 6.01
C HIS A 243 13.44 -3.95 7.12
N GLU A 244 14.69 -4.17 7.54
CA GLU A 244 15.32 -3.35 8.57
C GLU A 244 15.58 -1.91 8.10
N MET A 245 15.84 -1.69 6.81
CA MET A 245 15.91 -0.36 6.23
C MET A 245 14.57 0.36 6.32
N VAL A 246 13.44 -0.32 6.07
CA VAL A 246 12.11 0.27 6.26
C VAL A 246 11.90 0.66 7.71
N HIS A 247 12.22 -0.21 8.68
CA HIS A 247 12.18 0.17 10.11
C HIS A 247 13.05 1.39 10.39
N SER A 248 14.25 1.45 9.81
CA SER A 248 15.15 2.57 10.00
C SER A 248 14.50 3.89 9.63
N THR A 249 13.72 3.96 8.53
CA THR A 249 13.05 5.21 8.13
C THR A 249 12.11 5.79 9.20
N GLY A 250 11.63 4.98 10.15
CA GLY A 250 10.78 5.47 11.24
C GLY A 250 11.51 6.21 12.37
N HIS A 251 12.83 6.35 12.30
CA HIS A 251 13.61 7.10 13.28
C HIS A 251 13.18 8.55 13.42
N ARG A 252 13.42 9.15 14.61
CA ARG A 252 13.02 10.52 14.96
C ARG A 252 13.53 11.60 13.99
N ASN A 253 14.66 11.36 13.34
CA ASN A 253 15.27 12.31 12.38
C ASN A 253 14.84 12.04 10.93
N ARG A 254 13.91 11.10 10.71
CA ARG A 254 13.42 10.68 9.39
C ARG A 254 11.89 10.82 9.35
N LEU A 255 11.14 9.72 9.31
CA LEU A 255 9.68 9.74 9.25
C LEU A 255 9.00 9.73 10.62
N ASP A 256 9.79 9.71 11.72
CA ASP A 256 9.33 9.84 13.11
C ASP A 256 8.08 9.01 13.44
N ARG A 257 8.14 7.70 13.12
CA ARG A 257 7.00 6.81 13.34
C ARG A 257 6.94 6.38 14.80
N GLU A 258 5.75 6.49 15.39
CA GLU A 258 5.48 6.12 16.79
C GLU A 258 5.95 4.70 17.15
N GLY A 259 5.81 3.73 16.23
CA GLY A 259 6.27 2.35 16.45
C GLY A 259 7.78 2.22 16.64
N ILE A 260 8.55 3.20 16.16
CA ILE A 260 10.00 3.29 16.33
C ILE A 260 10.36 4.21 17.49
N THR A 261 9.69 5.36 17.64
CA THR A 261 10.12 6.41 18.59
C THR A 261 9.53 6.28 20.00
N SER A 262 8.43 5.54 20.17
CA SER A 262 7.84 5.30 21.49
C SER A 262 8.74 4.43 22.39
N SER A 263 8.69 4.71 23.70
CA SER A 263 9.45 4.00 24.74
C SER A 263 8.79 2.68 25.17
N SER A 264 7.54 2.42 24.77
CA SER A 264 6.78 1.21 25.09
C SER A 264 6.92 0.13 24.00
N ARG A 265 8.14 -0.31 23.68
CA ARG A 265 8.37 -1.40 22.72
C ARG A 265 8.29 -2.78 23.38
N LYS A 266 7.11 -3.17 23.87
CA LYS A 266 6.92 -4.59 24.19
C LYS A 266 6.52 -5.33 22.91
N ARG A 267 7.35 -6.29 22.48
CA ARG A 267 7.02 -7.22 21.38
C ARG A 267 5.65 -7.84 21.68
N GLY A 268 4.70 -7.69 20.76
CA GLY A 268 3.30 -8.10 20.94
C GLY A 268 2.32 -6.97 21.29
N ASP A 269 2.79 -5.73 21.48
CA ASP A 269 1.93 -4.55 21.53
C ASP A 269 1.37 -4.22 20.13
N ARG A 270 0.14 -3.69 20.07
CA ARG A 270 -0.53 -3.29 18.82
C ARG A 270 0.28 -2.29 18.02
N VAL A 271 0.98 -1.38 18.71
CA VAL A 271 1.84 -0.38 18.07
C VAL A 271 3.03 -1.05 17.36
N TYR A 272 3.64 -2.04 18.01
CA TYR A 272 4.73 -2.82 17.42
C TYR A 272 4.24 -3.66 16.23
N ALA A 273 3.11 -4.36 16.37
CA ALA A 273 2.51 -5.13 15.29
C ALA A 273 2.17 -4.27 14.06
N PHE A 274 1.71 -3.03 14.28
CA PHE A 274 1.44 -2.09 13.20
C PHE A 274 2.72 -1.65 12.48
N GLU A 275 3.83 -1.46 13.20
CA GLU A 275 5.14 -1.14 12.60
C GLU A 275 5.74 -2.31 11.83
N GLU A 276 5.60 -3.54 12.31
CA GLU A 276 5.98 -4.74 11.53
C GLU A 276 5.16 -4.87 10.25
N LEU A 277 3.85 -4.54 10.28
CA LEU A 277 3.04 -4.53 9.05
C LEU A 277 3.53 -3.49 8.04
N ILE A 278 4.00 -2.33 8.52
CA ILE A 278 4.62 -1.29 7.66
C ILE A 278 5.92 -1.81 7.07
N ALA A 279 6.78 -2.42 7.88
CA ALA A 279 8.08 -2.93 7.45
C ALA A 279 7.95 -4.05 6.42
N GLU A 280 7.08 -5.03 6.67
CA GLU A 280 6.81 -6.15 5.76
C GLU A 280 6.21 -5.66 4.42
N THR A 281 5.25 -4.73 4.48
CA THR A 281 4.64 -4.17 3.26
C THR A 281 5.66 -3.35 2.48
N GLY A 282 6.48 -2.54 3.16
CA GLY A 282 7.49 -1.70 2.53
C GLY A 282 8.63 -2.51 1.92
N SER A 283 9.10 -3.56 2.61
CA SER A 283 10.15 -4.44 2.11
C SER A 283 9.69 -5.20 0.87
N ALA A 284 8.44 -5.67 0.83
CA ALA A 284 7.86 -6.28 -0.37
C ALA A 284 7.82 -5.33 -1.58
N TYR A 285 7.49 -4.05 -1.36
CA TYR A 285 7.51 -3.03 -2.42
C TYR A 285 8.94 -2.78 -2.93
N LEU A 286 9.91 -2.61 -2.02
CA LEU A 286 11.32 -2.42 -2.38
C LEU A 286 11.89 -3.63 -3.12
N CYS A 287 11.64 -4.85 -2.61
CA CYS A 287 12.07 -6.08 -3.26
C CYS A 287 11.54 -6.17 -4.68
N THR A 288 10.26 -5.83 -4.89
CA THR A 288 9.66 -5.81 -6.22
C THR A 288 10.33 -4.79 -7.15
N GLN A 289 10.59 -3.58 -6.66
CA GLN A 289 11.18 -2.52 -7.49
C GLN A 289 12.66 -2.79 -7.81
N LEU A 290 13.38 -3.44 -6.90
CA LEU A 290 14.79 -3.82 -7.07
C LEU A 290 14.96 -5.16 -7.80
N GLY A 291 13.89 -5.93 -7.99
CA GLY A 291 13.95 -7.26 -8.59
C GLY A 291 14.59 -8.32 -7.68
N ILE A 292 14.39 -8.17 -6.37
CA ILE A 292 14.88 -9.09 -5.35
C ILE A 292 13.75 -10.07 -5.02
N TYR A 293 14.06 -11.36 -5.12
CA TYR A 293 13.07 -12.44 -5.04
C TYR A 293 13.47 -13.40 -3.91
N GLY A 294 13.21 -12.99 -2.66
CA GLY A 294 13.48 -13.81 -1.47
C GLY A 294 12.19 -14.16 -0.72
N GLU A 295 12.24 -15.17 0.14
CA GLU A 295 11.14 -15.44 1.06
C GLU A 295 11.31 -14.56 2.30
N VAL A 296 10.37 -13.64 2.55
CA VAL A 296 10.37 -12.91 3.81
C VAL A 296 9.85 -13.86 4.90
N GLN A 297 10.77 -14.27 5.78
CA GLN A 297 10.56 -15.29 6.82
C GLN A 297 9.98 -14.67 8.10
N HIS A 298 8.70 -14.29 8.12
CA HIS A 298 8.11 -13.73 9.36
C HIS A 298 6.64 -14.14 9.65
N GLU A 299 6.31 -15.43 9.52
CA GLU A 299 4.99 -15.98 9.91
C GLU A 299 4.59 -15.63 11.36
N SER A 300 5.58 -15.38 12.24
CA SER A 300 5.37 -15.10 13.67
C SER A 300 4.53 -13.86 13.99
N TYR A 301 4.26 -12.98 13.00
CA TYR A 301 3.48 -11.75 13.22
C TYR A 301 2.05 -11.79 12.67
N ILE A 302 1.67 -12.81 11.91
CA ILE A 302 0.36 -12.90 11.25
C ILE A 302 -0.78 -12.76 12.27
N ASP A 303 -0.71 -13.48 13.39
CA ASP A 303 -1.71 -13.41 14.46
C ASP A 303 -1.84 -12.01 15.06
N SER A 304 -0.73 -11.29 15.17
CA SER A 304 -0.69 -9.92 15.70
C SER A 304 -1.28 -8.92 14.69
N TRP A 305 -1.02 -9.11 13.41
CA TRP A 305 -1.59 -8.30 12.33
C TRP A 305 -3.08 -8.53 12.19
N LEU A 306 -3.55 -9.78 12.23
CA LEU A 306 -4.97 -10.12 12.19
C LEU A 306 -5.74 -9.42 13.33
N LYS A 307 -5.15 -9.34 14.54
CA LYS A 307 -5.74 -8.58 15.65
C LYS A 307 -5.85 -7.09 15.35
N VAL A 308 -4.81 -6.48 14.77
CA VAL A 308 -4.83 -5.07 14.37
C VAL A 308 -5.90 -4.82 13.31
N LEU A 309 -5.90 -5.61 12.23
CA LEU A 309 -6.80 -5.46 11.09
C LEU A 309 -8.28 -5.66 11.49
N ARG A 310 -8.58 -6.65 12.34
CA ARG A 310 -9.94 -6.88 12.87
C ARG A 310 -10.42 -5.75 13.78
N SER A 311 -9.50 -5.08 14.48
CA SER A 311 -9.85 -3.99 15.40
C SER A 311 -10.07 -2.65 14.70
N ASP A 312 -9.49 -2.46 13.51
CA ASP A 312 -9.57 -1.20 12.77
C ASP A 312 -9.48 -1.42 11.26
N LYS A 313 -10.64 -1.28 10.59
CA LYS A 313 -10.80 -1.34 9.12
C LYS A 313 -9.99 -0.33 8.31
N LYS A 314 -9.40 0.68 8.96
CA LYS A 314 -8.52 1.67 8.31
C LYS A 314 -7.05 1.38 8.57
N ALA A 315 -6.71 0.43 9.44
CA ALA A 315 -5.32 0.12 9.78
C ALA A 315 -4.51 -0.29 8.55
N LEU A 316 -5.05 -1.17 7.71
CA LEU A 316 -4.39 -1.60 6.47
C LEU A 316 -4.00 -0.43 5.58
N PHE A 317 -4.92 0.52 5.38
CA PHE A 317 -4.71 1.70 4.54
C PHE A 317 -3.62 2.60 5.10
N ARG A 318 -3.62 2.82 6.42
CA ARG A 318 -2.58 3.62 7.08
C ARG A 318 -1.22 2.93 7.04
N ALA A 319 -1.17 1.61 7.23
CA ALA A 319 0.07 0.84 7.12
C ALA A 319 0.63 0.92 5.69
N CYS A 320 -0.20 0.72 4.67
CA CYS A 320 0.19 0.86 3.26
C CYS A 320 0.66 2.27 2.91
N SER A 321 0.02 3.33 3.46
CA SER A 321 0.47 4.71 3.27
C SER A 321 1.86 4.93 3.86
N LYS A 322 2.09 4.47 5.10
CA LYS A 322 3.38 4.60 5.77
C LYS A 322 4.47 3.75 5.13
N ALA A 323 4.13 2.57 4.62
CA ALA A 323 5.02 1.73 3.83
C ALA A 323 5.43 2.45 2.54
N ARG A 324 4.47 3.06 1.82
CA ARG A 324 4.76 3.90 0.65
C ARG A 324 5.71 5.04 0.99
N GLU A 325 5.40 5.83 2.02
CA GLU A 325 6.27 6.94 2.48
C GLU A 325 7.69 6.47 2.79
N ALA A 326 7.84 5.32 3.47
CA ALA A 326 9.14 4.72 3.75
C ALA A 326 9.88 4.30 2.47
N THR A 327 9.20 3.66 1.52
CA THR A 327 9.81 3.27 0.24
C THR A 327 10.19 4.46 -0.62
N GLU A 328 9.34 5.49 -0.71
CA GLU A 328 9.63 6.73 -1.43
C GLU A 328 10.84 7.45 -0.83
N TYR A 329 10.92 7.51 0.51
CA TYR A 329 12.08 8.06 1.22
C TYR A 329 13.36 7.31 0.86
N LEU A 330 13.33 5.97 0.87
CA LEU A 330 14.50 5.15 0.57
C LEU A 330 14.91 5.22 -0.91
N LEU A 331 13.95 5.32 -1.83
CA LEU A 331 14.21 5.34 -3.27
C LEU A 331 14.54 6.73 -3.83
N ALA A 332 14.23 7.81 -3.10
CA ALA A 332 14.52 9.19 -3.50
C ALA A 332 15.97 9.42 -4.03
N PRO A 333 17.03 8.82 -3.45
CA PRO A 333 18.41 8.98 -3.93
C PRO A 333 18.66 8.36 -5.32
N LEU A 334 17.83 7.41 -5.76
CA LEU A 334 18.05 6.65 -7.00
C LEU A 334 17.55 7.38 -8.24
N SER A 335 16.92 8.56 -8.10
CA SER A 335 16.21 9.24 -9.20
C SER A 335 15.18 8.37 -9.92
N ILE A 336 14.75 7.27 -9.27
CA ILE A 336 13.60 6.48 -9.68
C ILE A 336 12.38 7.34 -9.34
N ARG A 337 11.74 7.92 -10.35
CA ARG A 337 10.56 8.77 -10.16
C ARG A 337 9.50 8.00 -9.38
N SER A 338 9.19 8.43 -8.16
CA SER A 338 7.93 8.06 -7.53
C SER A 338 6.81 8.64 -8.39
N ALA A 339 5.86 7.80 -8.80
CA ALA A 339 4.70 8.23 -9.56
C ALA A 339 3.81 9.06 -8.63
N ALA A 340 3.67 10.36 -8.94
CA ALA A 340 2.72 11.27 -8.31
C ALA A 340 1.26 10.89 -8.58
#